data_AF-A0A7V1F8V0-F1
#
_entry.id   AF-A0A7V1F8V0-F1
#
_cell.length_a   1.000
_cell.length_b   1.000
_cell.length_c   1.000
_cell.angle_alpha   90.00
_cell.angle_beta   90.00
_cell.angle_gamma   90.00
#
_symmetry.space_group_name_H-M   'P 1'
#
loop_
_entity.id
_entity.type
_entity.pdbx_description
1 polymer ?
#
loop_
_entity_poly.entity_id
_entity_poly.type
_entity_poly.pdbx_seq_one_letter_code
_entity_poly.pdbx_strand_id
1 'polypeptide(L)'
;MKHIPSKRTIPIVLIVSLALTLFLTCGKSNPLERVKTLEKEGKFTKAEKIVRKTLEKQGSSLPDSTQKALLWEADRMHRVRLDYKYTQKDILEQLRKRMANFKKDEFAKWKKEGRFDTRKIDGKTYYMAASVSNLFKRYKDLRDREVPPKERALYEQAFWKNYASELVASQKTPDKYVLPQDTKITMTLTVKPNAVPAG
;
A
#
# COMPACT_ATOMS: atom_id res chain seq x y z
N MET A 1 68.22 -2.97 -55.29
CA MET A 1 68.54 -3.61 -53.99
C MET A 1 67.63 -3.05 -52.91
N LYS A 2 67.10 -3.95 -52.08
CA LYS A 2 66.36 -3.77 -50.81
C LYS A 2 64.85 -3.52 -50.85
N HIS A 3 64.14 -4.61 -50.53
CA HIS A 3 62.80 -4.72 -49.94
C HIS A 3 62.60 -3.81 -48.70
N ILE A 4 61.35 -3.46 -48.39
CA ILE A 4 60.56 -3.93 -47.21
C ILE A 4 59.13 -3.32 -47.26
N PRO A 5 58.06 -4.10 -46.97
CA PRO A 5 56.66 -3.65 -47.02
C PRO A 5 56.15 -3.13 -45.66
N SER A 6 55.16 -2.25 -45.64
CA SER A 6 54.50 -1.79 -44.41
C SER A 6 52.97 -1.89 -44.48
N LYS A 7 52.51 -2.98 -43.87
CA LYS A 7 51.25 -3.24 -43.14
C LYS A 7 50.03 -2.34 -43.43
N ARG A 8 49.01 -2.98 -44.01
CA ARG A 8 47.60 -2.58 -43.92
C ARG A 8 47.14 -2.68 -42.46
N THR A 9 46.76 -1.56 -41.85
CA THR A 9 45.99 -1.53 -40.60
C THR A 9 44.64 -0.89 -40.90
N ILE A 10 43.62 -1.73 -41.06
CA ILE A 10 42.22 -1.30 -41.07
C ILE A 10 41.89 -0.88 -39.62
N PRO A 11 41.40 0.35 -39.37
CA PRO A 11 41.06 0.75 -38.01
C PRO A 11 39.86 -0.06 -37.52
N ILE A 12 40.06 -0.76 -36.40
CA ILE A 12 39.11 -1.59 -35.62
C ILE A 12 37.91 -0.80 -35.07
N VAL A 13 37.76 0.48 -35.45
CA VAL A 13 36.74 1.40 -34.94
C VAL A 13 35.34 1.08 -35.48
N LEU A 14 35.20 0.30 -36.55
CA LEU A 14 33.90 -0.05 -37.14
C LEU A 14 33.24 -1.33 -36.59
N ILE A 15 33.91 -2.09 -35.71
CA ILE A 15 33.31 -3.31 -35.11
C ILE A 15 32.66 -3.03 -33.75
N VAL A 16 32.96 -1.89 -33.12
CA VAL A 16 32.35 -1.52 -31.82
C VAL A 16 30.94 -0.92 -31.97
N SER A 17 30.54 -0.48 -33.18
CA SER A 17 29.20 0.10 -33.39
C SER A 17 28.10 -0.90 -33.80
N LEU A 18 28.42 -2.19 -33.97
CA LEU A 18 27.45 -3.21 -34.41
C LEU A 18 27.12 -4.25 -33.32
N ALA A 19 27.72 -4.15 -32.14
CA ALA A 19 27.48 -5.05 -31.01
C ALA A 19 26.66 -4.41 -29.86
N LEU A 20 26.07 -3.21 -30.08
CA LEU A 20 25.19 -2.55 -29.12
C LEU A 20 23.71 -2.52 -29.57
N THR A 21 23.34 -3.37 -30.53
CA THR A 21 21.96 -3.47 -31.06
C THR A 21 21.33 -4.85 -30.83
N LEU A 22 21.69 -5.55 -29.75
CA LEU A 22 21.14 -6.88 -29.47
C LEU A 22 20.70 -7.12 -28.01
N PHE A 23 20.04 -6.15 -27.37
CA PHE A 23 19.18 -6.42 -26.19
C PHE A 23 17.94 -5.52 -26.15
N LEU A 24 17.31 -5.27 -27.31
CA LEU A 24 15.87 -5.03 -27.33
C LEU A 24 15.17 -6.35 -27.59
N THR A 25 15.35 -7.30 -26.66
CA THR A 25 14.32 -8.31 -26.48
C THR A 25 13.07 -7.56 -26.04
N CYS A 26 12.17 -7.33 -26.98
CA CYS A 26 10.76 -7.11 -26.69
C CYS A 26 10.22 -8.42 -26.08
N GLY A 27 10.73 -8.78 -24.90
CA GLY A 27 10.10 -9.76 -24.04
C GLY A 27 8.77 -9.15 -23.68
N LYS A 28 7.68 -9.76 -24.13
CA LYS A 28 6.34 -9.46 -23.61
C LYS A 28 6.45 -9.58 -22.09
N SER A 29 6.59 -8.45 -21.40
CA SER A 29 6.82 -8.40 -19.96
C SER A 29 5.76 -9.28 -19.29
N ASN A 30 6.18 -10.21 -18.42
CA ASN A 30 5.28 -11.06 -17.65
C ASN A 30 4.10 -10.19 -17.14
N PRO A 31 2.84 -10.58 -17.38
CA PRO A 31 1.68 -9.81 -16.94
C PRO A 31 1.77 -9.35 -15.49
N LEU A 32 2.31 -10.19 -14.60
CA LEU A 32 2.51 -9.86 -13.19
C LEU A 32 3.49 -8.69 -12.99
N GLU A 33 4.64 -8.70 -13.66
CA GLU A 33 5.63 -7.63 -13.56
C GLU A 33 5.12 -6.31 -14.13
N ARG A 34 4.30 -6.39 -15.19
CA ARG A 34 3.63 -5.22 -15.75
C ARG A 34 2.61 -4.62 -14.78
N VAL A 35 1.85 -5.47 -14.07
CA VAL A 35 0.90 -5.03 -13.03
C VAL A 35 1.65 -4.35 -11.88
N LYS A 36 2.71 -4.97 -11.34
CA LYS A 36 3.54 -4.39 -10.28
C LYS A 36 4.14 -3.05 -10.68
N THR A 37 4.63 -2.94 -11.92
CA THR A 37 5.20 -1.69 -12.45
C THR A 37 4.15 -0.58 -12.49
N LEU A 38 2.94 -0.89 -13.00
CA LEU A 38 1.84 0.07 -13.03
C LEU A 38 1.38 0.48 -11.62
N GLU A 39 1.34 -0.45 -10.67
CA GLU A 39 1.02 -0.15 -9.27
C GLU A 39 2.05 0.82 -8.66
N LYS A 40 3.35 0.55 -8.87
CA LYS A 40 4.44 1.45 -8.41
C LYS A 40 4.33 2.85 -9.03
N GLU A 41 3.92 2.94 -10.30
CA GLU A 41 3.65 4.21 -10.99
C GLU A 41 2.34 4.90 -10.51
N GLY A 42 1.55 4.24 -9.66
CA GLY A 42 0.27 4.75 -9.19
C GLY A 42 -0.89 4.56 -10.18
N LYS A 43 -0.74 3.77 -11.24
CA LYS A 43 -1.77 3.54 -12.28
C LYS A 43 -2.66 2.34 -11.96
N PHE A 44 -3.36 2.40 -10.83
CA PHE A 44 -4.13 1.29 -10.26
C PHE A 44 -5.26 0.82 -11.19
N THR A 45 -6.06 1.72 -11.76
CA THR A 45 -7.15 1.34 -12.69
C THR A 45 -6.60 0.58 -13.90
N LYS A 46 -5.44 1.01 -14.42
CA LYS A 46 -4.79 0.33 -15.56
C LYS A 46 -4.26 -1.05 -15.16
N ALA A 47 -3.64 -1.15 -13.99
CA ALA A 47 -3.12 -2.40 -13.46
C ALA A 47 -4.24 -3.44 -13.26
N GLU A 48 -5.33 -3.06 -12.61
CA GLU A 48 -6.51 -3.93 -12.41
C GLU A 48 -7.14 -4.39 -13.73
N LYS A 49 -7.23 -3.47 -14.70
CA LYS A 49 -7.73 -3.82 -16.05
C LYS A 49 -6.84 -4.86 -16.73
N ILE A 50 -5.53 -4.81 -16.50
CA ILE A 50 -4.60 -5.83 -17.01
C ILE A 50 -4.81 -7.15 -16.29
N VAL A 51 -4.92 -7.16 -14.96
CA VAL A 51 -5.20 -8.38 -14.19
C VAL A 51 -6.47 -9.05 -14.73
N ARG A 52 -7.58 -8.31 -14.77
CA ARG A 52 -8.87 -8.83 -15.23
C ARG A 52 -8.79 -9.41 -16.65
N LYS A 53 -8.26 -8.63 -17.61
CA LYS A 53 -8.13 -9.09 -19.01
C LYS A 53 -7.21 -10.30 -19.16
N THR A 54 -6.18 -10.40 -18.32
CA THR A 54 -5.23 -11.52 -18.35
C THR A 54 -5.91 -12.80 -17.86
N LEU A 55 -6.63 -12.71 -16.74
CA LEU A 55 -7.38 -13.83 -16.19
C LEU A 55 -8.52 -14.28 -17.11
N GLU A 56 -9.25 -13.33 -17.73
CA GLU A 56 -10.33 -13.64 -18.68
C GLU A 56 -9.81 -14.35 -19.95
N LYS A 57 -8.67 -13.92 -20.50
CA LYS A 57 -8.17 -14.43 -21.79
C LYS A 57 -7.25 -15.62 -21.69
N GLN A 58 -6.50 -15.73 -20.59
CA GLN A 58 -5.40 -16.68 -20.44
C GLN A 58 -5.50 -17.49 -19.16
N GLY A 59 -6.54 -17.30 -18.33
CA GLY A 59 -6.65 -17.93 -17.00
C GLY A 59 -6.36 -19.42 -17.02
N SER A 60 -7.04 -20.18 -17.88
CA SER A 60 -6.88 -21.64 -18.00
C SER A 60 -5.53 -22.09 -18.59
N SER A 61 -4.76 -21.19 -19.20
CA SER A 61 -3.45 -21.47 -19.80
C SER A 61 -2.28 -20.99 -18.92
N LEU A 62 -2.56 -20.21 -17.87
CA LEU A 62 -1.54 -19.70 -16.97
C LEU A 62 -1.22 -20.75 -15.90
N PRO A 63 0.03 -20.82 -15.42
CA PRO A 63 0.33 -21.60 -14.23
C PRO A 63 -0.50 -21.09 -13.04
N ASP A 64 -1.04 -21.99 -12.22
CA ASP A 64 -1.84 -21.67 -11.03
C ASP A 64 -1.17 -20.63 -10.11
N SER A 65 0.16 -20.72 -9.96
CA SER A 65 0.95 -19.78 -9.18
C SER A 65 0.87 -18.35 -9.73
N THR A 66 0.84 -18.20 -11.05
CA THR A 66 0.72 -16.90 -11.73
C THR A 66 -0.70 -16.34 -11.59
N GLN A 67 -1.72 -17.19 -11.73
CA GLN A 67 -3.11 -16.79 -11.49
C GLN A 67 -3.32 -16.31 -10.05
N LYS A 68 -2.83 -17.07 -9.06
CA LYS A 68 -2.89 -16.68 -7.64
C LYS A 68 -2.15 -15.37 -7.37
N ALA A 69 -0.96 -15.19 -7.95
CA ALA A 69 -0.19 -13.95 -7.80
C ALA A 69 -0.91 -12.73 -8.39
N LEU A 70 -1.58 -12.88 -9.55
CA LEU A 70 -2.38 -11.82 -10.15
C LEU A 70 -3.60 -11.45 -9.30
N LEU A 71 -4.31 -12.45 -8.75
CA LEU A 71 -5.43 -12.23 -7.85
C LEU A 71 -4.99 -11.55 -6.54
N TRP A 72 -3.88 -12.00 -5.97
CA TRP A 72 -3.28 -11.37 -4.79
C TRP A 72 -2.95 -9.91 -5.04
N GLU A 73 -2.41 -9.59 -6.22
CA GLU A 73 -2.04 -8.21 -6.54
C GLU A 73 -3.28 -7.32 -6.75
N ALA A 74 -4.37 -7.85 -7.29
CA ALA A 74 -5.65 -7.14 -7.34
C ALA A 74 -6.21 -6.86 -5.94
N ASP A 75 -6.17 -7.84 -5.03
CA ASP A 75 -6.57 -7.66 -3.63
C ASP A 75 -5.67 -6.63 -2.92
N ARG A 76 -4.35 -6.72 -3.09
CA ARG A 76 -3.42 -5.76 -2.50
C ARG A 76 -3.72 -4.34 -2.96
N MET A 77 -3.92 -4.13 -4.26
CA MET A 77 -4.29 -2.81 -4.80
C MET A 77 -5.61 -2.30 -4.24
N HIS A 78 -6.60 -3.19 -4.05
CA HIS A 78 -7.86 -2.85 -3.41
C HIS A 78 -7.64 -2.39 -1.96
N ARG A 79 -6.86 -3.13 -1.17
CA ARG A 79 -6.53 -2.76 0.22
C ARG A 79 -5.78 -1.43 0.31
N VAL A 80 -4.83 -1.19 -0.60
CA VAL A 80 -4.15 0.11 -0.67
C VAL A 80 -5.14 1.25 -0.92
N ARG A 81 -6.20 1.06 -1.72
CA ARG A 81 -7.25 2.09 -1.86
C ARG A 81 -8.07 2.29 -0.59
N LEU A 82 -8.32 1.23 0.18
CA LEU A 82 -9.01 1.35 1.48
C LEU A 82 -8.15 2.12 2.49
N ASP A 83 -6.84 1.83 2.50
CA ASP A 83 -5.87 2.52 3.34
C ASP A 83 -5.68 3.97 2.90
N TYR A 84 -5.65 4.26 1.60
CA TYR A 84 -5.44 5.61 1.04
C TYR A 84 -6.69 6.10 0.30
N LYS A 85 -7.72 6.45 1.06
CA LYS A 85 -9.04 6.85 0.53
C LYS A 85 -9.36 8.34 0.62
N TYR A 86 -8.64 9.10 1.45
CA TYR A 86 -9.00 10.49 1.72
C TYR A 86 -8.31 11.47 0.78
N THR A 87 -9.08 12.45 0.31
CA THR A 87 -8.54 13.60 -0.43
C THR A 87 -8.02 14.66 0.53
N GLN A 88 -7.33 15.67 -0.01
CA GLN A 88 -6.91 16.83 0.78
C GLN A 88 -8.10 17.54 1.44
N LYS A 89 -9.26 17.62 0.76
CA LYS A 89 -10.48 18.22 1.31
C LYS A 89 -10.94 17.45 2.56
N ASP A 90 -10.94 16.13 2.47
CA ASP A 90 -11.39 15.25 3.56
C ASP A 90 -10.47 15.37 4.78
N ILE A 91 -9.15 15.42 4.57
CA ILE A 91 -8.19 15.61 5.67
C ILE A 91 -8.38 16.98 6.35
N LEU A 92 -8.56 18.05 5.56
CA LEU A 92 -8.84 19.38 6.12
C LEU A 92 -10.14 19.40 6.94
N GLU A 93 -11.18 18.69 6.49
CA GLU A 93 -12.43 18.58 7.25
C GLU A 93 -12.24 17.78 8.55
N GLN A 94 -11.53 16.65 8.49
CA GLN A 94 -11.23 15.85 9.68
C GLN A 94 -10.39 16.64 10.70
N LEU A 95 -9.41 17.42 10.25
CA LEU A 95 -8.61 18.29 11.14
C LEU A 95 -9.47 19.35 11.82
N ARG A 96 -10.39 20.01 11.09
CA ARG A 96 -11.33 20.97 11.70
C ARG A 96 -12.19 20.35 12.80
N LYS A 97 -12.57 19.07 12.66
CA LYS A 97 -13.38 18.36 13.65
C LYS A 97 -12.56 17.89 14.86
N ARG A 98 -11.29 17.57 14.66
CA ARG A 98 -10.43 16.91 15.67
C ARG A 98 -9.35 17.80 16.27
N MET A 99 -9.24 19.06 15.86
CA MET A 99 -8.20 19.96 16.36
C MET A 99 -8.79 21.33 16.73
N ALA A 100 -8.59 21.73 17.98
CA ALA A 100 -8.91 23.07 18.45
C ALA A 100 -8.02 24.12 17.77
N ASN A 101 -8.62 25.26 17.41
CA ASN A 101 -7.94 26.41 16.80
C ASN A 101 -7.14 26.06 15.53
N PHE A 102 -7.63 25.15 14.70
CA PHE A 102 -6.96 24.75 13.46
C PHE A 102 -6.93 25.88 12.43
N LYS A 103 -5.73 26.21 11.91
CA LYS A 103 -5.54 27.17 10.81
C LYS A 103 -5.09 26.45 9.55
N LYS A 104 -5.61 26.90 8.40
CA LYS A 104 -5.33 26.28 7.09
C LYS A 104 -3.84 26.31 6.71
N ASP A 105 -3.10 27.32 7.15
CA ASP A 105 -1.67 27.46 6.83
C ASP A 105 -0.81 26.41 7.54
N GLU A 106 -1.25 25.91 8.69
CA GLU A 106 -0.58 24.82 9.40
C GLU A 106 -0.56 23.55 8.56
N PHE A 107 -1.66 23.28 7.84
CA PHE A 107 -1.73 22.13 6.95
C PHE A 107 -0.68 22.22 5.83
N ALA A 108 -0.50 23.40 5.24
CA ALA A 108 0.51 23.60 4.20
C ALA A 108 1.93 23.35 4.74
N LYS A 109 2.22 23.84 5.96
CA LYS A 109 3.48 23.59 6.67
C LYS A 109 3.70 22.08 6.90
N TRP A 110 2.73 21.39 7.49
CA TRP A 110 2.83 19.96 7.79
C TRP A 110 2.95 19.09 6.53
N LYS A 111 2.31 19.50 5.43
CA LYS A 111 2.46 18.84 4.13
C LYS A 111 3.89 18.98 3.59
N LYS A 112 4.50 20.17 3.70
CA LYS A 112 5.90 20.40 3.30
C LYS A 112 6.88 19.61 4.16
N GLU A 113 6.58 19.47 5.45
CA GLU A 113 7.36 18.69 6.42
C GLU A 113 7.16 17.17 6.30
N GLY A 114 6.27 16.70 5.42
CA GLY A 114 6.01 15.26 5.25
C GLY A 114 5.29 14.60 6.43
N ARG A 115 4.51 15.35 7.22
CA ARG A 115 3.79 14.80 8.38
C ARG A 115 2.63 13.86 8.03
N PHE A 116 2.28 13.76 6.75
CA PHE A 116 1.18 12.93 6.26
C PHE A 116 1.69 11.82 5.36
N ASP A 117 1.21 10.60 5.63
CA ASP A 117 1.45 9.45 4.76
C ASP A 117 0.51 9.57 3.54
N THR A 118 1.09 9.59 2.33
CA THR A 118 0.33 9.79 1.09
C THR A 118 0.67 8.77 0.02
N ARG A 119 -0.27 8.54 -0.90
CA ARG A 119 -0.12 7.67 -2.07
C ARG A 119 -0.67 8.37 -3.31
N LYS A 120 0.02 8.23 -4.44
CA LYS A 120 -0.52 8.62 -5.75
C LYS A 120 -1.30 7.45 -6.33
N ILE A 121 -2.59 7.67 -6.60
CA ILE A 121 -3.49 6.68 -7.20
C ILE A 121 -4.21 7.37 -8.36
N ASP A 122 -3.99 6.85 -9.55
CA ASP A 122 -4.55 7.29 -10.83
C ASP A 122 -4.42 8.81 -11.03
N GLY A 123 -3.21 9.33 -10.78
CA GLY A 123 -2.86 10.75 -10.96
C GLY A 123 -3.29 11.68 -9.82
N LYS A 124 -4.01 11.18 -8.82
CA LYS A 124 -4.45 11.97 -7.66
C LYS A 124 -3.70 11.55 -6.39
N THR A 125 -3.47 12.49 -5.49
CA THR A 125 -2.87 12.21 -4.18
C THR A 125 -3.98 11.91 -3.17
N TYR A 126 -3.86 10.75 -2.53
CA TYR A 126 -4.69 10.33 -1.42
C TYR A 126 -3.86 10.22 -0.15
N TYR A 127 -4.54 10.40 0.98
CA TYR A 127 -3.97 10.39 2.32
C TYR A 127 -4.40 9.11 3.02
N MET A 128 -3.52 8.59 3.87
CA MET A 128 -3.81 7.39 4.63
C MET A 128 -5.01 7.60 5.57
N ALA A 129 -5.82 6.58 5.78
CA ALA A 129 -7.03 6.64 6.58
C ALA A 129 -6.76 7.08 8.03
N ALA A 130 -5.60 6.69 8.56
CA ALA A 130 -5.17 7.07 9.90
C ALA A 130 -4.44 8.43 9.98
N SER A 131 -4.35 9.21 8.88
CA SER A 131 -3.52 10.44 8.80
C SER A 131 -3.73 11.41 9.96
N VAL A 132 -4.97 11.77 10.29
CA VAL A 132 -5.26 12.74 11.36
C VAL A 132 -4.95 12.17 12.74
N SER A 133 -5.29 10.90 12.99
CA SER A 133 -4.97 10.22 14.26
C SER A 133 -3.45 10.12 14.46
N ASN A 134 -2.72 9.77 13.40
CA ASN A 134 -1.26 9.65 13.42
C ASN A 134 -0.58 10.99 13.69
N LEU A 135 -1.17 12.10 13.23
CA LEU A 135 -0.64 13.44 13.49
C LEU A 135 -0.51 13.70 15.01
N PHE A 136 -1.57 13.46 15.78
CA PHE A 136 -1.54 13.66 17.25
C PHE A 136 -0.65 12.63 17.98
N LYS A 137 -0.58 11.40 17.47
CA LYS A 137 0.28 10.36 18.05
C LYS A 137 1.76 10.69 17.89
N ARG A 138 2.16 11.10 16.68
CA ARG A 138 3.57 11.36 16.31
C ARG A 138 4.08 12.71 16.84
N TYR A 139 3.25 13.74 16.84
CA TYR A 139 3.66 15.12 17.13
C TYR A 139 3.09 15.59 18.46
N LYS A 140 3.92 15.58 19.51
CA LYS A 140 3.53 15.90 20.89
C LYS A 140 2.98 17.33 21.03
N ASP A 141 3.53 18.27 20.26
CA ASP A 141 3.11 19.67 20.18
C ASP A 141 1.65 19.87 19.74
N LEU A 142 1.01 18.84 19.18
CA LEU A 142 -0.37 18.91 18.70
C LEU A 142 -1.37 18.22 19.62
N ARG A 143 -0.92 17.46 20.63
CA ARG A 143 -1.80 16.63 21.48
C ARG A 143 -2.75 17.45 22.32
N ASP A 144 -2.29 18.57 22.88
CA ASP A 144 -3.11 19.43 23.74
C ASP A 144 -4.23 20.13 22.95
N ARG A 145 -4.13 20.12 21.61
CA ARG A 145 -5.14 20.66 20.70
C ARG A 145 -6.06 19.57 20.16
N GLU A 146 -5.83 18.30 20.47
CA GLU A 146 -6.68 17.20 20.01
C GLU A 146 -8.06 17.29 20.67
N VAL A 147 -9.11 17.30 19.86
CA VAL A 147 -10.48 17.06 20.29
C VAL A 147 -10.76 15.57 20.07
N PRO A 148 -10.77 14.75 21.14
CA PRO A 148 -10.95 13.31 20.99
C PRO A 148 -12.36 12.99 20.46
N PRO A 149 -12.50 12.03 19.53
CA PRO A 149 -13.82 11.62 19.08
C PRO A 149 -14.58 10.91 20.21
N LYS A 150 -15.90 11.07 20.26
CA LYS A 150 -16.75 10.48 21.33
C LYS A 150 -16.56 8.96 21.47
N GLU A 151 -16.43 8.25 20.36
CA GLU A 151 -16.21 6.80 20.35
C GLU A 151 -14.90 6.37 21.02
N ARG A 152 -13.86 7.21 20.95
CA ARG A 152 -12.59 6.95 21.63
C ARG A 152 -12.76 6.91 23.14
N ALA A 153 -13.61 7.77 23.69
CA ALA A 153 -13.89 7.76 25.13
C ALA A 153 -14.56 6.44 25.57
N LEU A 154 -15.50 5.91 24.78
CA LEU A 154 -16.16 4.62 25.06
C LEU A 154 -15.18 3.45 24.97
N TYR A 155 -14.33 3.44 23.94
CA TYR A 155 -13.28 2.41 23.81
C TYR A 155 -12.28 2.49 24.95
N GLU A 156 -11.77 3.68 25.29
CA GLU A 156 -10.81 3.87 26.37
C GLU A 156 -11.41 3.47 27.72
N GLN A 157 -12.68 3.77 27.97
CA GLN A 157 -13.39 3.30 29.16
C GLN A 157 -13.46 1.77 29.22
N ALA A 158 -13.81 1.10 28.12
CA ALA A 158 -13.86 -0.36 28.05
C ALA A 158 -12.47 -0.99 28.23
N PHE A 159 -11.45 -0.40 27.59
CA PHE A 159 -10.05 -0.81 27.72
C PHE A 159 -9.59 -0.74 29.17
N TRP A 160 -9.76 0.40 29.83
CA TRP A 160 -9.34 0.58 31.23
C TRP A 160 -10.09 -0.34 32.19
N LYS A 161 -11.38 -0.59 31.93
CA LYS A 161 -12.17 -1.57 32.69
C LYS A 161 -11.59 -2.99 32.58
N ASN A 162 -11.25 -3.41 31.36
CA ASN A 162 -10.67 -4.73 31.13
C ASN A 162 -9.26 -4.82 31.74
N TYR A 163 -8.41 -3.82 31.50
CA TYR A 163 -7.06 -3.78 32.06
C TYR A 163 -7.06 -3.81 33.59
N ALA A 164 -7.96 -3.07 34.24
CA ALA A 164 -8.12 -3.14 35.69
C ALA A 164 -8.50 -4.55 36.17
N SER A 165 -9.39 -5.24 35.45
CA SER A 165 -9.76 -6.62 35.78
C SER A 165 -8.60 -7.61 35.60
N GLU A 166 -7.77 -7.41 34.56
CA GLU A 166 -6.55 -8.18 34.32
C GLU A 166 -5.51 -7.97 35.42
N LEU A 167 -5.30 -6.73 35.86
CA LEU A 167 -4.39 -6.40 36.98
C LEU A 167 -4.83 -7.00 38.31
N VAL A 168 -6.14 -7.02 38.58
CA VAL A 168 -6.67 -7.67 39.79
C VAL A 168 -6.52 -9.19 39.70
N ALA A 169 -6.75 -9.78 38.52
CA ALA A 169 -6.56 -11.21 38.30
C ALA A 169 -5.08 -11.61 38.44
N SER A 170 -4.14 -10.80 37.91
CA SER A 170 -2.71 -11.08 37.99
C SER A 170 -2.14 -11.06 39.41
N GLN A 171 -2.81 -10.40 40.35
CA GLN A 171 -2.41 -10.42 41.76
C GLN A 171 -2.79 -11.72 42.48
N LYS A 172 -3.69 -12.52 41.90
CA LYS A 172 -4.21 -13.76 42.51
C LYS A 172 -3.46 -15.01 42.09
N THR A 173 -2.59 -14.92 41.07
CA THR A 173 -1.80 -16.06 40.57
C THR A 173 -0.43 -15.61 40.08
N PRO A 174 0.65 -16.38 40.32
CA PRO A 174 1.96 -16.15 39.71
C PRO A 174 2.03 -16.63 38.24
N ASP A 175 0.96 -17.21 37.70
CA ASP A 175 0.92 -17.76 36.35
C ASP A 175 1.03 -16.66 35.27
N LYS A 176 1.62 -17.02 34.13
CA LYS A 176 1.76 -16.13 32.97
C LYS A 176 0.42 -15.80 32.31
N TYR A 177 -0.58 -16.67 32.46
CA TYR A 177 -1.91 -16.51 31.88
C TYR A 177 -2.92 -16.23 33.00
N VAL A 178 -3.18 -14.95 33.24
CA VAL A 178 -3.91 -14.48 34.42
C VAL A 178 -5.42 -14.38 34.23
N LEU A 179 -5.89 -14.27 32.97
CA LEU A 179 -7.30 -14.12 32.62
C LEU A 179 -7.58 -14.62 31.18
N PRO A 180 -7.55 -15.95 30.94
CA PRO A 180 -7.85 -16.48 29.61
C PRO A 180 -9.29 -16.12 29.19
N GLN A 181 -9.47 -15.75 27.92
CA GLN A 181 -10.76 -15.35 27.35
C GLN A 181 -11.05 -16.24 26.13
N ASP A 182 -12.17 -16.95 26.16
CA ASP A 182 -12.64 -17.71 24.99
C ASP A 182 -13.56 -16.84 24.14
N THR A 183 -13.07 -16.41 22.98
CA THR A 183 -13.85 -15.59 22.06
C THR A 183 -14.26 -16.39 20.83
N LYS A 184 -15.56 -16.54 20.62
CA LYS A 184 -16.12 -17.11 19.39
C LYS A 184 -16.48 -16.00 18.41
N ILE A 185 -15.83 -15.97 17.26
CA ILE A 185 -16.10 -15.01 16.18
C ILE A 185 -16.80 -15.73 15.04
N THR A 186 -18.05 -15.36 14.76
CA THR A 186 -18.79 -15.83 13.59
C THR A 186 -18.67 -14.80 12.47
N MET A 187 -18.10 -15.19 11.33
CA MET A 187 -18.02 -14.34 10.13
C MET A 187 -19.05 -14.78 9.10
N THR A 188 -19.86 -13.84 8.62
CA THR A 188 -20.84 -14.07 7.55
C THR A 188 -20.42 -13.29 6.32
N LEU A 189 -20.34 -13.97 5.17
CA LEU A 189 -20.04 -13.35 3.87
C LEU A 189 -21.25 -13.46 2.95
N THR A 190 -21.74 -12.32 2.47
CA THR A 190 -22.78 -12.29 1.43
C THR A 190 -22.11 -12.15 0.07
N VAL A 191 -22.33 -13.13 -0.81
CA VAL A 191 -21.81 -13.15 -2.17
C VAL A 191 -22.94 -13.07 -3.19
N LYS A 192 -22.65 -12.55 -4.38
CA LYS A 192 -23.60 -12.61 -5.51
C LYS A 192 -23.79 -14.07 -5.95
N PRO A 193 -24.95 -14.41 -6.56
CA PRO A 193 -25.15 -15.74 -7.15
C PRO A 193 -24.01 -16.09 -8.11
N ASN A 194 -23.56 -17.35 -8.08
CA ASN A 194 -22.49 -17.91 -8.94
C ASN A 194 -21.10 -17.27 -8.77
N ALA A 195 -20.85 -16.51 -7.70
CA ALA A 195 -19.53 -15.94 -7.42
C ALA A 195 -18.53 -16.96 -6.81
N VAL A 196 -19.01 -18.13 -6.41
CA VAL A 196 -18.18 -19.21 -5.84
C VAL A 196 -18.06 -20.30 -6.91
N PRO A 197 -16.84 -20.63 -7.38
CA PRO A 197 -16.63 -21.76 -8.29
C PRO A 197 -17.10 -23.07 -7.66
N ALA A 198 -17.45 -24.07 -8.47
CA ALA A 198 -17.59 -25.43 -7.98
C ALA A 198 -16.26 -25.82 -7.31
N GLY A 199 -16.35 -26.26 -6.05
CA GLY A 199 -15.19 -26.63 -5.22
C GLY A 199 -14.46 -27.85 -5.73
#